data_AF-A0A5E4N1J5-F1
#
_entry.id   AF-A0A5E4N1J5-F1
#
_cell.length_a   1.000
_cell.length_b   1.000
_cell.length_c   1.000
_cell.angle_alpha   90.00
_cell.angle_beta   90.00
_cell.angle_gamma   90.00
#
_symmetry.space_group_name_H-M   'P 1'
#
loop_
_entity.id
_entity.type
_entity.pdbx_description
1 polymer ?
#
loop_
_entity_poly.entity_id
_entity_poly.type
_entity_poly.pdbx_seq_one_letter_code
_entity_poly.pdbx_strand_id
1 'polypeptide(L)'
;MGFLNINKKYLPLKTHYFLFDAGNSPIIPFLSTIAKQRGYSPLIVGDIFTFLLLLNVVVKPLTGFVTDKYKCRKTIFLGSLLLNAFLTGGMYLIPGATSLTGEIPDGEVLNTGVFWLFDMVITLRMVLFMMAEVLQETITMTIVDGDVVLFGAQRLWGAVGWGLTSLVAGTMIDWYSRTKEHKDYLPGYLLSMTSLMLDFAVACRLKVPESDAPTRNIFGDVKKVMNAKMGMFLVWAMAGGIFTAYIWYYFIWYVDDLGTIYHPERKSILHSIQGFSLTIECLLGEVPFFYLSGHVINRTGHMTAFSISFAMYALRFLLYSVIRDPLWVLPVELMNGITFGLSYMAGISYSAKIAPNGTEGTVQGLFSMAFHGFGSSLGSTIAGYTFSYLGSVMAFRFIGLVALATCIVQVTVNHFMKRNSITTI
;
A
#
# COMPACT_ATOMS: atom_id res chain seq x y z
N MET A 1 -14.21 22.41 18.64
CA MET A 1 -13.56 23.55 17.96
C MET A 1 -12.08 23.53 18.29
N GLY A 2 -11.22 23.48 17.26
CA GLY A 2 -9.77 23.37 17.40
C GLY A 2 -9.13 22.51 16.30
N PHE A 3 -9.62 22.58 15.06
CA PHE A 3 -9.19 21.76 13.91
C PHE A 3 -7.71 22.01 13.49
N LEU A 4 -7.06 23.01 14.09
CA LEU A 4 -5.72 23.48 13.75
C LEU A 4 -4.84 23.77 15.00
N ASN A 5 -5.18 23.23 16.17
CA ASN A 5 -4.27 23.36 17.31
C ASN A 5 -3.14 22.33 17.16
N ILE A 6 -2.14 22.67 16.33
CA ILE A 6 -0.97 21.83 16.09
C ILE A 6 -0.23 21.69 17.41
N ASN A 7 -0.44 20.56 18.09
CA ASN A 7 0.31 20.23 19.29
C ASN A 7 1.80 20.15 18.94
N LYS A 8 2.56 21.20 19.31
CA LYS A 8 3.98 21.34 19.02
C LYS A 8 4.82 20.21 19.63
N LYS A 9 4.32 19.51 20.65
CA LYS A 9 4.96 18.33 21.26
C LYS A 9 5.17 17.19 20.24
N TYR A 10 4.19 16.97 19.37
CA TYR A 10 4.22 15.88 18.37
C TYR A 10 4.66 16.37 16.99
N LEU A 11 5.06 17.64 16.84
CA LEU A 11 5.47 18.19 15.56
C LEU A 11 6.58 17.37 14.89
N PRO A 12 7.67 16.97 15.58
CA PRO A 12 8.70 16.12 14.97
C PRO A 12 8.17 14.79 14.44
N LEU A 13 7.19 14.21 15.12
CA LEU A 13 6.57 12.94 14.74
C LEU A 13 5.67 13.10 13.51
N LYS A 14 4.89 14.18 13.44
CA LYS A 14 4.09 14.55 12.25
C LYS A 14 4.97 14.81 11.04
N THR A 15 6.05 15.56 11.23
CA THR A 15 7.02 15.85 10.18
C THR A 15 7.69 14.58 9.71
N HIS A 16 8.03 13.65 10.62
CA HIS A 16 8.56 12.34 10.26
C HIS A 16 7.58 11.55 9.37
N TYR A 17 6.33 11.34 9.81
CA TYR A 17 5.32 10.65 8.98
C TYR A 17 5.17 11.29 7.60
N PHE A 18 5.08 12.63 7.55
CA PHE A 18 4.99 13.35 6.29
C PHE A 18 6.20 13.07 5.37
N LEU A 19 7.42 13.21 5.89
CA LEU A 19 8.64 13.07 5.09
C LEU A 19 8.94 11.62 4.72
N PHE A 20 8.62 10.66 5.59
CA PHE A 20 8.77 9.23 5.33
C PHE A 20 7.90 8.80 4.15
N ASP A 21 6.61 9.14 4.17
CA ASP A 21 5.69 8.80 3.09
C ASP A 21 5.94 9.63 1.82
N ALA A 22 6.31 10.91 1.97
CA ALA A 22 6.79 11.74 0.85
C ALA A 22 8.04 11.13 0.18
N GLY A 23 8.93 10.54 0.97
CA GLY A 23 10.10 9.83 0.46
C GLY A 23 9.75 8.58 -0.33
N ASN A 24 8.62 7.93 -0.07
CA ASN A 24 8.26 6.68 -0.72
C ASN A 24 7.32 6.82 -1.92
N SER A 25 6.51 7.89 -1.93
CA SER A 25 5.47 8.11 -2.94
C SER A 25 5.97 8.32 -4.39
N PRO A 26 7.15 8.91 -4.67
CA PRO A 26 7.65 9.04 -6.04
C PRO A 26 8.10 7.72 -6.65
N ILE A 27 8.29 6.68 -5.84
CA ILE A 27 8.90 5.42 -6.24
C ILE A 27 7.87 4.30 -6.26
N ILE A 28 7.19 4.03 -5.15
CA ILE A 28 6.39 2.81 -4.97
C ILE A 28 5.25 2.71 -6.02
N PRO A 29 4.38 3.73 -6.20
CA PRO A 29 3.32 3.69 -7.21
C PRO A 29 3.85 3.67 -8.65
N PHE A 30 4.92 4.43 -8.91
CA PHE A 30 5.51 4.58 -10.25
C PHE A 30 6.43 3.41 -10.62
N LEU A 31 6.71 2.50 -9.70
CA LEU A 31 7.62 1.37 -9.91
C LEU A 31 7.18 0.48 -11.07
N SER A 32 5.87 0.30 -11.23
CA SER A 32 5.27 -0.46 -12.30
C SER A 32 5.55 0.19 -13.67
N THR A 33 5.41 1.52 -13.79
CA THR A 33 5.78 2.26 -15.01
C THR A 33 7.30 2.35 -15.24
N ILE A 34 8.11 2.40 -14.18
CA ILE A 34 9.58 2.35 -14.29
C ILE A 34 10.01 0.99 -14.86
N ALA A 35 9.41 -0.11 -14.36
CA ALA A 35 9.67 -1.46 -14.85
C ALA A 35 9.15 -1.66 -16.28
N LYS A 36 7.96 -1.14 -16.60
CA LYS A 36 7.41 -1.14 -17.96
C LYS A 36 8.32 -0.44 -18.97
N GLN A 37 8.85 0.74 -18.62
CA GLN A 37 9.77 1.48 -19.49
C GLN A 37 11.12 0.75 -19.69
N ARG A 38 11.49 -0.15 -18.77
CA ARG A 38 12.64 -1.05 -18.92
C ARG A 38 12.36 -2.26 -19.83
N GLY A 39 11.14 -2.35 -20.37
CA GLY A 39 10.71 -3.45 -21.23
C GLY A 39 10.27 -4.70 -20.48
N TYR A 40 10.05 -4.63 -19.16
CA TYR A 40 9.59 -5.80 -18.40
C TYR A 40 8.09 -6.00 -18.60
N SER A 41 7.68 -7.25 -18.81
CA SER A 41 6.27 -7.61 -18.99
C SER A 41 5.48 -7.43 -17.68
N PRO A 42 4.14 -7.29 -17.77
CA PRO A 42 3.29 -7.27 -16.58
C PRO A 42 3.46 -8.51 -15.69
N LEU A 43 3.67 -9.69 -16.28
CA LEU A 43 3.94 -10.93 -15.55
C LEU A 43 5.19 -10.83 -14.65
N ILE A 44 6.32 -10.43 -15.20
CA ILE A 44 7.57 -10.26 -14.45
C ILE A 44 7.39 -9.26 -13.31
N VAL A 45 6.72 -8.15 -13.59
CA VAL A 45 6.44 -7.12 -12.59
C VAL A 45 5.54 -7.64 -11.47
N GLY A 46 4.57 -8.49 -11.81
CA GLY A 46 3.74 -9.22 -10.85
C GLY A 46 4.56 -10.13 -9.96
N ASP A 47 5.49 -10.90 -10.54
CA ASP A 47 6.36 -11.80 -9.78
C ASP A 47 7.28 -11.05 -8.81
N ILE A 48 7.85 -9.92 -9.25
CA ILE A 48 8.61 -9.00 -8.38
C ILE A 48 7.72 -8.58 -7.20
N PHE A 49 6.55 -7.99 -7.46
CA PHE A 49 5.68 -7.50 -6.38
C PHE A 49 5.22 -8.60 -5.44
N THR A 50 4.91 -9.79 -5.95
CA THR A 50 4.54 -10.96 -5.15
C THR A 50 5.67 -11.36 -4.21
N PHE A 51 6.90 -11.42 -4.70
CA PHE A 51 8.06 -11.71 -3.86
C PHE A 51 8.26 -10.63 -2.77
N LEU A 52 8.18 -9.35 -3.14
CA LEU A 52 8.28 -8.23 -2.21
C LEU A 52 7.24 -8.29 -1.09
N LEU A 53 6.00 -8.66 -1.40
CA LEU A 53 4.90 -8.73 -0.46
C LEU A 53 4.98 -9.95 0.46
N LEU A 54 5.48 -11.08 -0.02
CA LEU A 54 5.73 -12.26 0.81
C LEU A 54 6.84 -11.99 1.83
N LEU A 55 7.87 -11.22 1.47
CA LEU A 55 8.91 -10.80 2.42
C LEU A 55 8.34 -9.99 3.58
N ASN A 56 7.26 -9.23 3.37
CA ASN A 56 6.59 -8.45 4.41
C ASN A 56 6.19 -9.30 5.62
N VAL A 57 5.71 -10.51 5.36
CA VAL A 57 5.24 -11.47 6.38
C VAL A 57 6.35 -11.85 7.35
N VAL A 58 7.61 -11.85 6.89
CA VAL A 58 8.77 -12.28 7.67
C VAL A 58 9.55 -11.09 8.22
N VAL A 59 9.78 -10.06 7.40
CA VAL A 59 10.60 -8.90 7.74
C VAL A 59 10.01 -8.13 8.92
N LYS A 60 8.70 -7.89 8.94
CA LYS A 60 8.07 -7.08 9.99
C LYS A 60 8.21 -7.71 11.39
N PRO A 61 7.84 -8.98 11.63
CA PRO A 61 8.04 -9.62 12.94
C PRO A 61 9.52 -9.74 13.32
N LEU A 62 10.40 -10.07 12.35
CA LEU A 62 11.83 -10.23 12.60
C LEU A 62 12.47 -8.91 13.04
N THR A 63 12.07 -7.80 12.42
CA THR A 63 12.47 -6.43 12.80
C THR A 63 12.15 -6.14 14.25
N GLY A 64 10.88 -6.33 14.62
CA GLY A 64 10.41 -6.07 15.99
C GLY A 64 11.18 -6.92 16.99
N PHE A 65 11.32 -8.21 16.72
CA PHE A 65 12.07 -9.13 17.59
C PHE A 65 13.55 -8.74 17.75
N VAL A 66 14.26 -8.44 16.67
CA VAL A 66 15.69 -8.08 16.70
C VAL A 66 15.89 -6.77 17.46
N THR A 67 15.08 -5.76 17.14
CA THR A 67 15.22 -4.42 17.73
C THR A 67 14.87 -4.40 19.22
N ASP A 68 13.93 -5.23 19.65
CA ASP A 68 13.56 -5.41 21.05
C ASP A 68 14.60 -6.23 21.81
N LYS A 69 15.10 -7.33 21.23
CA LYS A 69 16.11 -8.20 21.86
C LYS A 69 17.45 -7.48 22.09
N TYR A 70 17.90 -6.71 21.09
CA TYR A 70 19.20 -6.04 21.14
C TYR A 70 19.12 -4.57 21.54
N LYS A 71 17.93 -4.07 21.91
CA LYS A 71 17.69 -2.66 22.32
C LYS A 71 18.30 -1.66 21.34
N CYS A 72 18.13 -1.91 20.03
CA CYS A 72 18.79 -1.15 18.97
C CYS A 72 17.79 -0.46 18.02
N ARG A 73 16.56 -0.20 18.50
CA ARG A 73 15.47 0.43 17.74
C ARG A 73 15.92 1.70 17.01
N LYS A 74 16.58 2.63 17.71
CA LYS A 74 17.02 3.91 17.12
C LYS A 74 18.04 3.71 16.00
N THR A 75 19.02 2.83 16.20
CA THR A 75 20.09 2.58 15.23
C THR A 75 19.53 1.93 13.96
N ILE A 76 18.69 0.91 14.10
CA ILE A 76 18.09 0.22 12.95
C ILE A 76 17.14 1.15 12.20
N PHE A 77 16.34 1.94 12.91
CA PHE A 77 15.42 2.91 12.33
C PHE A 77 16.15 4.02 11.54
N LEU A 78 17.18 4.62 12.12
CA LEU A 78 17.96 5.65 11.41
C LEU A 78 18.77 5.06 10.25
N GLY A 79 19.33 3.87 10.44
CA GLY A 79 20.06 3.15 9.41
C GLY A 79 19.18 2.78 8.22
N SER A 80 17.93 2.37 8.45
CA SER A 80 16.99 2.04 7.37
C SER A 80 16.60 3.27 6.56
N LEU A 81 16.31 4.41 7.20
CA LEU A 81 16.02 5.67 6.50
C LEU A 81 17.20 6.13 5.63
N LEU A 82 18.40 6.14 6.20
CA LEU A 82 19.60 6.63 5.51
C LEU A 82 19.96 5.72 4.32
N LEU A 83 19.97 4.41 4.53
CA LEU A 83 20.28 3.45 3.47
C LEU A 83 19.23 3.46 2.36
N ASN A 84 17.95 3.63 2.70
CA ASN A 84 16.86 3.75 1.72
C ASN A 84 17.02 5.04 0.87
N ALA A 85 17.43 6.15 1.48
CA ALA A 85 17.72 7.39 0.74
C ALA A 85 18.85 7.20 -0.29
N PHE A 86 19.96 6.57 0.11
CA PHE A 86 21.09 6.30 -0.79
C PHE A 86 20.74 5.32 -1.90
N LEU A 87 20.03 4.23 -1.58
CA LEU A 87 19.59 3.26 -2.59
C LEU A 87 18.63 3.87 -3.59
N THR A 88 17.73 4.75 -3.13
CA THR A 88 16.80 5.44 -4.01
C THR A 88 17.53 6.39 -4.97
N GLY A 89 18.52 7.15 -4.48
CA GLY A 89 19.39 7.94 -5.37
C GLY A 89 20.19 7.07 -6.34
N GLY A 90 20.66 5.90 -5.87
CA GLY A 90 21.38 4.92 -6.68
C GLY A 90 20.57 4.26 -7.79
N MET A 91 19.23 4.29 -7.73
CA MET A 91 18.37 3.73 -8.79
C MET A 91 18.61 4.38 -10.16
N TYR A 92 19.01 5.65 -10.19
CA TYR A 92 19.35 6.35 -11.43
C TYR A 92 20.61 5.79 -12.11
N LEU A 93 21.52 5.20 -11.34
CA LEU A 93 22.77 4.61 -11.86
C LEU A 93 22.54 3.26 -12.54
N ILE A 94 21.40 2.61 -12.28
CA ILE A 94 21.06 1.32 -12.89
C ILE A 94 20.72 1.60 -14.36
N PRO A 95 21.52 1.09 -15.33
CA PRO A 95 21.30 1.35 -16.74
C PRO A 95 19.85 1.12 -17.12
N GLY A 96 19.19 2.12 -17.68
CA GLY A 96 17.85 1.97 -18.23
C GLY A 96 17.94 1.02 -19.41
N ALA A 97 17.26 -0.12 -19.35
CA ALA A 97 17.04 -0.93 -20.53
C ALA A 97 16.02 -0.20 -21.42
N THR A 98 16.47 0.79 -22.18
CA THR A 98 15.63 1.41 -23.21
C THR A 98 15.50 0.42 -24.35
N SER A 99 14.53 -0.49 -24.28
CA SER A 99 14.15 -1.27 -25.45
C SER A 99 13.55 -0.29 -26.47
N LEU A 100 14.18 -0.19 -27.63
CA LEU A 100 13.67 0.57 -28.77
C LEU A 100 12.39 -0.06 -29.37
N THR A 101 12.03 -1.28 -28.92
CA THR A 101 11.18 -2.23 -29.66
C THR A 101 10.19 -3.01 -28.77
N GLY A 102 9.67 -2.41 -27.69
CA GLY A 102 8.57 -3.00 -26.89
C GLY A 102 9.02 -3.95 -25.77
N GLU A 103 8.07 -4.76 -25.25
CA GLU A 103 8.30 -5.73 -24.17
C GLU A 103 9.39 -6.74 -24.57
N ILE A 104 10.36 -6.96 -23.68
CA ILE A 104 11.44 -7.93 -23.86
C ILE A 104 10.90 -9.31 -23.48
N PRO A 105 11.17 -10.38 -24.26
CA PRO A 105 10.74 -11.72 -23.90
C PRO A 105 11.21 -12.13 -22.50
N ASP A 106 10.31 -12.74 -21.71
CA ASP A 106 10.56 -12.98 -20.29
C ASP A 106 11.84 -13.80 -20.02
N GLY A 107 12.12 -14.78 -20.87
CA GLY A 107 13.34 -15.59 -20.78
C GLY A 107 14.64 -14.81 -20.98
N GLU A 108 14.62 -13.73 -21.76
CA GLU A 108 15.79 -12.86 -21.95
C GLU A 108 15.98 -11.90 -20.77
N VAL A 109 14.87 -11.38 -20.23
CA VAL A 109 14.89 -10.51 -19.05
C VAL A 109 15.53 -11.23 -17.87
N LEU A 110 15.10 -12.45 -17.57
CA LEU A 110 15.60 -13.24 -16.44
C LEU A 110 17.09 -13.65 -16.56
N ASN A 111 17.63 -13.66 -17.78
CA ASN A 111 19.05 -13.95 -18.02
C ASN A 111 19.95 -12.70 -17.94
N THR A 112 19.37 -11.50 -17.83
CA THR A 112 20.13 -10.25 -17.87
C THR A 112 20.57 -9.82 -16.48
N GLY A 113 21.86 -9.53 -16.29
CA GLY A 113 22.39 -9.05 -14.99
C GLY A 113 21.79 -7.72 -14.52
N VAL A 114 21.37 -6.85 -15.46
CA VAL A 114 20.68 -5.58 -15.18
C VAL A 114 19.33 -5.81 -14.51
N PHE A 115 18.59 -6.86 -14.89
CA PHE A 115 17.33 -7.23 -14.26
C PHE A 115 17.54 -7.58 -12.78
N TRP A 116 18.47 -8.50 -12.49
CA TRP A 116 18.76 -8.90 -11.11
C TRP A 116 19.33 -7.77 -10.26
N LEU A 117 20.11 -6.85 -10.85
CA LEU A 117 20.55 -5.64 -10.15
C LEU A 117 19.37 -4.74 -9.78
N PHE A 118 18.44 -4.53 -10.72
CA PHE A 118 17.23 -3.74 -10.49
C PHE A 118 16.33 -4.37 -9.42
N ASP A 119 16.05 -5.68 -9.54
CA ASP A 119 15.23 -6.43 -8.60
C ASP A 119 15.87 -6.46 -7.19
N MET A 120 17.18 -6.67 -7.09
CA MET A 120 17.91 -6.62 -5.82
C MET A 120 17.79 -5.24 -5.16
N VAL A 121 17.98 -4.15 -5.91
CA VAL A 121 17.91 -2.79 -5.35
C VAL A 121 16.49 -2.47 -4.86
N ILE A 122 15.47 -2.85 -5.62
CA ILE A 122 14.06 -2.64 -5.24
C ILE A 122 13.70 -3.49 -4.03
N THR A 123 14.12 -4.75 -4.03
CA THR A 123 13.91 -5.67 -2.90
C THR A 123 14.53 -5.11 -1.64
N LEU A 124 15.79 -4.69 -1.70
CA LEU A 124 16.47 -4.11 -0.55
C LEU A 124 15.78 -2.82 -0.09
N ARG A 125 15.39 -1.94 -1.02
CA ARG A 125 14.63 -0.72 -0.70
C ARG A 125 13.31 -1.03 -0.01
N MET A 126 12.57 -2.03 -0.49
CA MET A 126 11.29 -2.43 0.08
C MET A 126 11.44 -3.04 1.47
N VAL A 127 12.48 -3.86 1.69
CA VAL A 127 12.83 -4.38 3.02
C VAL A 127 13.12 -3.22 3.97
N LEU A 128 13.92 -2.23 3.57
CA LEU A 128 14.23 -1.06 4.41
C LEU A 128 13.00 -0.20 4.70
N PHE A 129 12.09 -0.06 3.73
CA PHE A 129 10.79 0.57 3.94
C PHE A 129 9.98 -0.17 5.01
N MET A 130 9.82 -1.49 4.91
CA MET A 130 9.07 -2.30 5.89
C MET A 130 9.69 -2.23 7.29
N MET A 131 11.02 -2.26 7.38
CA MET A 131 11.78 -2.10 8.62
C MET A 131 11.49 -0.75 9.28
N ALA A 132 11.56 0.34 8.50
CA ALA A 132 11.28 1.69 8.99
C ALA A 132 9.81 1.85 9.39
N GLU A 133 8.87 1.32 8.62
CA GLU A 133 7.43 1.41 8.86
C GLU A 133 7.04 0.75 10.20
N VAL A 134 7.51 -0.47 10.46
CA VAL A 134 7.22 -1.18 11.74
C VAL A 134 7.77 -0.43 12.94
N LEU A 135 8.97 0.11 12.81
CA LEU A 135 9.61 0.88 13.88
C LEU A 135 8.91 2.22 14.08
N GLN A 136 8.53 2.91 12.99
CA GLN A 136 7.73 4.13 13.05
C GLN A 136 6.44 3.91 13.83
N GLU A 137 5.68 2.86 13.54
CA GLU A 137 4.43 2.56 14.26
C GLU A 137 4.67 2.27 15.75
N THR A 138 5.68 1.46 16.05
CA THR A 138 6.04 1.09 17.43
C THR A 138 6.52 2.29 18.26
N ILE A 139 7.37 3.12 17.68
CA ILE A 139 7.91 4.34 18.30
C ILE A 139 6.77 5.31 18.57
N THR A 140 5.90 5.52 17.59
CA THR A 140 4.73 6.41 17.70
C THR A 140 3.82 5.96 18.83
N MET A 141 3.43 4.68 18.85
CA MET A 141 2.57 4.12 19.90
C MET A 141 3.15 4.29 21.30
N THR A 142 4.47 4.21 21.44
CA THR A 142 5.15 4.40 22.72
C THR A 142 5.21 5.88 23.12
N ILE A 143 5.39 6.81 22.16
CA ILE A 143 5.41 8.27 22.41
C ILE A 143 4.03 8.83 22.77
N VAL A 144 2.95 8.22 22.23
CA VAL A 144 1.56 8.62 22.52
C VAL A 144 0.94 7.86 23.69
N ASP A 145 1.73 7.11 24.46
CA ASP A 145 1.29 6.35 25.64
C ASP A 145 0.10 5.41 25.36
N GLY A 146 0.05 4.82 24.15
CA GLY A 146 -1.01 3.89 23.76
C GLY A 146 -2.32 4.55 23.28
N ASP A 147 -2.40 5.87 23.18
CA ASP A 147 -3.58 6.57 22.66
C ASP A 147 -3.74 6.36 21.14
N VAL A 148 -4.70 5.52 20.76
CA VAL A 148 -5.01 5.14 19.37
C VAL A 148 -5.53 6.32 18.55
N VAL A 149 -6.26 7.26 19.17
CA VAL A 149 -6.78 8.45 18.47
C VAL A 149 -5.62 9.40 18.15
N LEU A 150 -4.73 9.60 19.11
CA LEU A 150 -3.56 10.43 18.93
C LEU A 150 -2.56 9.82 17.94
N PHE A 151 -2.41 8.49 17.93
CA PHE A 151 -1.68 7.75 16.92
C PHE A 151 -2.23 8.00 15.50
N GLY A 152 -3.54 7.85 15.32
CA GLY A 152 -4.21 8.10 14.04
C GLY A 152 -3.99 9.53 13.54
N ALA A 153 -4.00 10.51 14.45
CA ALA A 153 -3.72 11.90 14.12
C ALA A 153 -2.26 12.16 13.66
N GLN A 154 -1.30 11.31 14.04
CA GLN A 154 0.07 11.39 13.51
C GLN A 154 0.15 10.69 12.15
N ARG A 155 -0.40 9.47 12.05
CA ARG A 155 -0.46 8.68 10.80
C ARG A 155 -1.10 9.44 9.65
N LEU A 156 -2.10 10.29 9.94
CA LEU A 156 -2.74 11.15 8.96
C LEU A 156 -1.74 11.98 8.14
N TRP A 157 -0.67 12.49 8.76
CA TRP A 157 0.34 13.29 8.07
C TRP A 157 1.12 12.49 7.04
N GLY A 158 1.18 11.16 7.20
CA GLY A 158 1.72 10.24 6.21
C GLY A 158 0.93 10.22 4.91
N ALA A 159 -0.40 10.06 5.00
CA ALA A 159 -1.29 10.13 3.84
C ALA A 159 -1.22 11.51 3.15
N VAL A 160 -1.06 12.59 3.93
CA VAL A 160 -0.86 13.94 3.37
C VAL A 160 0.48 14.05 2.64
N GLY A 161 1.55 13.52 3.21
CA GLY A 161 2.88 13.46 2.59
C GLY A 161 2.87 12.65 1.28
N TRP A 162 2.26 11.48 1.30
CA TRP A 162 2.10 10.62 0.13
C TRP A 162 1.34 11.30 -1.00
N GLY A 163 0.16 11.86 -0.70
CA GLY A 163 -0.69 12.51 -1.70
C GLY A 163 0.00 13.71 -2.34
N LEU A 164 0.42 14.69 -1.52
CA LEU A 164 1.03 15.93 -2.04
C LEU A 164 2.33 15.66 -2.81
N THR A 165 3.17 14.77 -2.30
CA THR A 165 4.46 14.49 -2.95
C THR A 165 4.27 13.69 -4.23
N SER A 166 3.23 12.85 -4.34
CA SER A 166 2.89 12.17 -5.59
C SER A 166 2.49 13.15 -6.69
N LEU A 167 1.72 14.19 -6.37
CA LEU A 167 1.40 15.27 -7.33
C LEU A 167 2.65 16.01 -7.79
N VAL A 168 3.52 16.39 -6.84
CA VAL A 168 4.78 17.08 -7.15
C VAL A 168 5.68 16.19 -8.00
N ALA A 169 5.85 14.91 -7.63
CA ALA A 169 6.65 13.96 -8.38
C ALA A 169 6.13 13.79 -9.82
N GLY A 170 4.83 13.53 -9.98
CA GLY A 170 4.22 13.35 -11.30
C GLY A 170 4.40 14.55 -12.22
N THR A 171 4.15 15.75 -11.69
CA THR A 171 4.31 17.01 -12.43
C THR A 171 5.77 17.34 -12.76
N MET A 172 6.70 17.05 -11.86
CA MET A 172 8.14 17.23 -12.10
C MET A 172 8.67 16.26 -13.15
N ILE A 173 8.24 14.99 -13.13
CA ILE A 173 8.61 13.98 -14.12
C ILE A 173 8.12 14.41 -15.50
N ASP A 174 6.86 14.83 -15.61
CA ASP A 174 6.30 15.33 -16.88
C ASP A 174 7.03 16.58 -17.39
N TRP A 175 7.28 17.55 -16.51
CA TRP A 175 7.96 18.80 -16.87
C TRP A 175 9.40 18.57 -17.35
N TYR A 176 10.17 17.76 -16.62
CA TYR A 176 11.56 17.47 -16.95
C TYR A 176 11.72 16.60 -18.20
N SER A 177 10.69 15.83 -18.54
CA SER A 177 10.69 14.91 -19.69
C SER A 177 10.07 15.50 -20.96
N ARG A 178 9.65 16.78 -20.97
CA ARG A 178 8.94 17.39 -22.12
C ARG A 178 9.67 17.27 -23.45
N THR A 179 11.00 17.32 -23.43
CA THR A 179 11.84 17.27 -24.62
C THR A 179 12.50 15.91 -24.84
N LYS A 180 12.18 14.91 -24.01
CA LYS A 180 12.77 13.57 -24.06
C LYS A 180 11.79 12.60 -24.70
N GLU A 181 12.30 11.63 -25.45
CA GLU A 181 11.46 10.56 -26.02
C GLU A 181 10.84 9.67 -24.94
N HIS A 182 11.56 9.49 -23.83
CA HIS A 182 11.15 8.67 -22.71
C HIS A 182 11.06 9.50 -21.43
N LYS A 183 10.22 9.07 -20.50
CA LYS A 183 10.07 9.72 -19.20
C LYS A 183 11.33 9.51 -18.37
N ASP A 184 11.87 10.59 -17.83
CA ASP A 184 13.01 10.59 -16.94
C ASP A 184 12.53 10.76 -15.50
N TYR A 185 12.73 9.70 -14.71
CA TYR A 185 12.32 9.63 -13.32
C TYR A 185 13.32 10.29 -12.35
N LEU A 186 14.42 10.87 -12.84
CA LEU A 186 15.41 11.59 -12.03
C LEU A 186 14.79 12.60 -11.05
N PRO A 187 13.81 13.45 -11.43
CA PRO A 187 13.19 14.37 -10.48
C PRO A 187 12.48 13.64 -9.33
N GLY A 188 11.85 12.49 -9.62
CA GLY A 188 11.21 11.64 -8.61
C GLY A 188 12.23 11.01 -7.66
N TYR A 189 13.35 10.49 -8.19
CA TYR A 189 14.44 9.94 -7.37
C TYR A 189 15.06 11.00 -6.46
N LEU A 190 15.32 12.20 -6.97
CA LEU A 190 15.87 13.31 -6.18
C LEU A 190 14.89 13.80 -5.11
N LEU A 191 13.60 13.92 -5.45
CA LEU A 191 12.55 14.30 -4.50
C LEU A 191 12.41 13.27 -3.36
N SER A 192 12.44 11.98 -3.72
CA SER A 192 12.43 10.88 -2.76
C SER A 192 13.67 10.89 -1.86
N MET A 193 14.87 10.98 -2.44
CA MET A 193 16.13 11.00 -1.70
C MET A 193 16.20 12.20 -0.74
N THR A 194 15.86 13.40 -1.21
CA THR A 194 15.86 14.60 -0.37
C THR A 194 14.84 14.50 0.77
N SER A 195 13.64 13.98 0.51
CA SER A 195 12.63 13.78 1.56
C SER A 195 13.08 12.78 2.62
N LEU A 196 13.69 11.64 2.23
CA LEU A 196 14.23 10.66 3.17
C LEU A 196 15.44 11.18 3.95
N MET A 197 16.30 12.01 3.33
CA MET A 197 17.42 12.64 4.04
C MET A 197 16.96 13.68 5.06
N LEU A 198 15.94 14.47 4.70
CA LEU A 198 15.30 15.38 5.64
C LEU A 198 14.61 14.60 6.77
N ASP A 199 13.97 13.48 6.44
CA ASP A 199 13.35 12.61 7.42
C ASP A 199 14.37 12.06 8.41
N PHE A 200 15.50 11.55 7.91
CA PHE A 200 16.61 11.10 8.75
C PHE A 200 17.07 12.20 9.72
N ALA A 201 17.20 13.45 9.25
CA ALA A 201 17.60 14.58 10.11
C ALA A 201 16.56 14.89 11.21
N VAL A 202 15.26 14.76 10.90
CA VAL A 202 14.17 14.90 11.88
C VAL A 202 14.17 13.73 12.86
N ALA A 203 14.30 12.51 12.35
CA ALA A 203 14.34 11.26 13.10
C ALA A 203 15.52 11.21 14.09
N CYS A 204 16.68 11.80 13.75
CA CYS A 204 17.80 11.92 14.69
C CYS A 204 17.42 12.64 16.00
N ARG A 205 16.49 13.61 15.90
CA ARG A 205 15.99 14.41 17.04
C ARG A 205 14.83 13.75 17.78
N LEU A 206 14.26 12.66 17.25
CA LEU A 206 13.22 11.92 17.94
C LEU A 206 13.81 11.17 19.15
N LYS A 207 13.08 11.24 20.26
CA LYS A 207 13.30 10.34 21.39
C LYS A 207 12.70 9.01 21.02
N VAL A 208 13.55 8.01 20.81
CA VAL A 208 13.15 6.65 20.48
C VAL A 208 13.15 5.84 21.77
N PRO A 209 11.99 5.60 22.38
CA PRO A 209 11.91 4.80 23.59
C PRO A 209 12.21 3.33 23.29
N GLU A 210 13.00 2.71 24.15
CA GLU A 210 13.20 1.27 24.18
C GLU A 210 12.06 0.61 24.94
N SER A 211 11.68 -0.60 24.52
CA SER A 211 10.68 -1.39 25.23
C SER A 211 11.37 -2.40 26.12
N ASP A 212 10.92 -2.51 27.37
CA ASP A 212 11.29 -3.58 28.30
C ASP A 212 10.28 -4.75 28.28
N ALA A 213 9.33 -4.74 27.34
CA ALA A 213 8.28 -5.76 27.32
C ALA A 213 8.85 -7.15 26.96
N PRO A 214 8.58 -8.19 27.77
CA PRO A 214 9.03 -9.55 27.49
C PRO A 214 8.32 -10.11 26.24
N THR A 215 9.06 -10.92 25.47
CA THR A 215 8.53 -11.66 24.32
C THR A 215 7.42 -12.61 24.77
N ARG A 216 6.17 -12.25 24.46
CA ARG A 216 5.01 -13.12 24.66
C ARG A 216 5.10 -14.33 23.74
N ASN A 217 4.53 -15.46 24.18
CA ASN A 217 4.52 -16.70 23.43
C ASN A 217 3.45 -16.67 22.32
N ILE A 218 3.73 -15.96 21.23
CA ILE A 218 2.80 -15.64 20.12
C ILE A 218 2.13 -16.90 19.57
N PHE A 219 2.86 -17.99 19.42
CA PHE A 219 2.35 -19.21 18.80
C PHE A 219 1.22 -19.88 19.59
N GLY A 220 1.31 -19.85 20.92
CA GLY A 220 0.26 -20.37 21.81
C GLY A 220 -1.02 -19.54 21.75
N ASP A 221 -0.88 -18.22 21.55
CA ASP A 221 -2.00 -17.30 21.43
C ASP A 221 -2.70 -17.42 20.08
N VAL A 222 -1.95 -17.58 18.97
CA VAL A 222 -2.53 -17.83 17.64
C VAL A 222 -3.39 -19.11 17.63
N LYS A 223 -2.89 -20.21 18.22
CA LYS A 223 -3.60 -21.48 18.25
C LYS A 223 -4.95 -21.39 18.99
N LYS A 224 -5.06 -20.55 20.01
CA LYS A 224 -6.31 -20.34 20.77
C LYS A 224 -7.39 -19.60 19.99
N VAL A 225 -6.99 -18.77 19.01
CA VAL A 225 -7.92 -17.92 18.24
C VAL A 225 -8.35 -18.57 16.93
N MET A 226 -7.64 -19.60 16.47
CA MET A 226 -7.86 -20.26 15.19
C MET A 226 -9.13 -21.15 15.19
N ASN A 227 -10.29 -20.50 15.02
CA ASN A 227 -11.60 -21.13 14.90
C ASN A 227 -12.18 -20.93 13.49
N ALA A 228 -13.24 -21.66 13.12
CA ALA A 228 -13.89 -21.53 11.80
C ALA A 228 -14.33 -20.09 11.46
N LYS A 229 -14.80 -19.32 12.46
CA LYS A 229 -15.14 -17.89 12.30
C LYS A 229 -13.93 -17.03 11.94
N MET A 230 -12.78 -17.32 12.54
CA MET A 230 -11.52 -16.64 12.22
C MET A 230 -11.04 -17.02 10.82
N GLY A 231 -11.12 -18.30 10.45
CA GLY A 231 -10.80 -18.77 9.10
C GLY A 231 -11.61 -18.04 8.03
N MET A 232 -12.94 -17.94 8.19
CA MET A 232 -13.80 -17.19 7.25
C MET A 232 -13.44 -15.71 7.19
N PHE A 233 -13.14 -15.09 8.33
CA PHE A 233 -12.71 -13.69 8.36
C PHE A 233 -11.39 -13.47 7.61
N LEU A 234 -10.43 -14.38 7.76
CA LEU A 234 -9.15 -14.30 7.04
C LEU A 234 -9.32 -14.51 5.53
N VAL A 235 -10.27 -15.34 5.08
CA VAL A 235 -10.62 -15.46 3.66
C VAL A 235 -11.13 -14.13 3.11
N TRP A 236 -12.00 -13.42 3.84
CA TRP A 236 -12.46 -12.08 3.43
C TRP A 236 -11.33 -11.04 3.48
N ALA A 237 -10.46 -11.09 4.49
CA ALA A 237 -9.28 -10.23 4.54
C ALA A 237 -8.37 -10.44 3.33
N MET A 238 -8.14 -11.71 2.94
CA MET A 238 -7.36 -12.07 1.77
C MET A 238 -7.98 -11.58 0.47
N ALA A 239 -9.31 -11.71 0.30
CA ALA A 239 -10.02 -11.16 -0.84
C ALA A 239 -9.88 -9.62 -0.94
N GLY A 240 -10.00 -8.92 0.20
CA GLY A 240 -9.73 -7.48 0.26
C GLY A 240 -8.29 -7.12 -0.13
N GLY A 241 -7.32 -7.91 0.32
CA GLY A 241 -5.91 -7.79 -0.05
C GLY A 241 -5.66 -7.96 -1.55
N ILE A 242 -6.32 -8.94 -2.18
CA ILE A 242 -6.25 -9.20 -3.63
C ILE A 242 -6.74 -7.97 -4.41
N PHE A 243 -7.91 -7.44 -4.07
CA PHE A 243 -8.48 -6.27 -4.76
C PHE A 243 -7.61 -5.03 -4.54
N THR A 244 -7.09 -4.85 -3.33
CA THR A 244 -6.24 -3.70 -3.01
C THR A 244 -4.94 -3.72 -3.83
N ALA A 245 -4.30 -4.89 -3.96
CA ALA A 245 -3.05 -5.01 -4.73
C ALA A 245 -3.21 -4.72 -6.22
N TYR A 246 -4.35 -5.07 -6.81
CA TYR A 246 -4.66 -4.72 -8.20
C TYR A 246 -4.56 -3.21 -8.44
N ILE A 247 -5.00 -2.41 -7.46
CA ILE A 247 -4.95 -0.96 -7.55
C ILE A 247 -3.53 -0.49 -7.24
N TRP A 248 -2.98 -0.85 -6.08
CA TRP A 248 -1.68 -0.33 -5.63
C TRP A 248 -0.54 -0.53 -6.62
N TYR A 249 -0.52 -1.65 -7.36
CA TYR A 249 0.60 -1.99 -8.23
C TYR A 249 0.33 -1.79 -9.72
N TYR A 250 -0.92 -1.94 -10.18
CA TYR A 250 -1.24 -1.92 -11.61
C TYR A 250 -2.10 -0.73 -12.05
N PHE A 251 -2.61 0.08 -11.13
CA PHE A 251 -3.39 1.26 -11.49
C PHE A 251 -2.59 2.27 -12.32
N ILE A 252 -1.37 2.60 -11.89
CA ILE A 252 -0.50 3.54 -12.60
C ILE A 252 -0.14 3.01 -13.99
N TRP A 253 0.14 1.70 -14.10
CA TRP A 253 0.34 1.02 -15.38
C TRP A 253 -0.87 1.14 -16.30
N TYR A 254 -2.08 0.94 -15.77
CA TYR A 254 -3.32 1.06 -16.53
C TYR A 254 -3.57 2.49 -17.01
N VAL A 255 -3.30 3.51 -16.19
CA VAL A 255 -3.39 4.91 -16.63
C VAL A 255 -2.40 5.16 -17.77
N ASP A 256 -1.20 4.57 -17.70
CA ASP A 256 -0.22 4.63 -18.79
C ASP A 256 -0.72 3.95 -20.08
N ASP A 257 -1.38 2.81 -19.96
CA ASP A 257 -2.03 2.12 -21.09
C ASP A 257 -3.16 2.93 -21.69
N LEU A 258 -4.05 3.54 -20.89
CA LEU A 258 -5.12 4.39 -21.41
C LEU A 258 -4.58 5.55 -22.26
N GLY A 259 -3.53 6.22 -21.76
CA GLY A 259 -2.86 7.29 -22.49
C GLY A 259 -2.20 6.78 -23.77
N THR A 260 -1.68 5.55 -23.78
CA THR A 260 -1.04 4.98 -24.97
C THR A 260 -2.05 4.47 -26.01
N ILE A 261 -3.18 3.89 -25.58
CA ILE A 261 -4.18 3.25 -26.43
C ILE A 261 -5.17 4.27 -27.01
N TYR A 262 -5.69 5.18 -26.17
CA TYR A 262 -6.82 6.04 -26.55
C TYR A 262 -6.44 7.51 -26.76
N HIS A 263 -5.48 8.03 -25.98
CA HIS A 263 -5.14 9.46 -25.96
C HIS A 263 -3.62 9.75 -25.95
N PRO A 264 -2.88 9.42 -27.03
CA PRO A 264 -1.42 9.63 -27.09
C PRO A 264 -0.99 11.08 -26.86
N GLU A 265 -1.85 12.05 -27.17
CA GLU A 265 -1.63 13.48 -26.93
C GLU A 265 -1.46 13.82 -25.43
N ARG A 266 -2.02 13.00 -24.54
CA ARG A 266 -1.95 13.18 -23.08
C ARG A 266 -0.70 12.56 -22.47
N LYS A 267 0.15 11.86 -23.23
CA LYS A 267 1.43 11.31 -22.73
C LYS A 267 2.31 12.37 -22.07
N SER A 268 2.20 13.63 -22.50
CA SER A 268 2.95 14.76 -21.91
C SER A 268 2.55 15.09 -20.46
N ILE A 269 1.33 14.76 -20.04
CA ILE A 269 0.75 15.10 -18.72
C ILE A 269 0.36 13.85 -17.91
N LEU A 270 0.74 12.65 -18.35
CA LEU A 270 0.20 11.40 -17.83
C LEU A 270 0.66 11.10 -16.40
N HIS A 271 1.91 11.39 -16.07
CA HIS A 271 2.43 11.23 -14.71
C HIS A 271 1.82 12.25 -13.76
N SER A 272 1.45 13.43 -14.24
CA SER A 272 0.70 14.43 -13.48
C SER A 272 -0.70 13.92 -13.15
N ILE A 273 -1.38 13.26 -14.10
CA ILE A 273 -2.69 12.62 -13.85
C ILE A 273 -2.54 11.52 -12.80
N GLN A 274 -1.53 10.65 -12.94
CA GLN A 274 -1.21 9.60 -11.97
C GLN A 274 -0.96 10.17 -10.56
N GLY A 275 -0.12 11.20 -10.44
CA GLY A 275 0.15 11.87 -9.17
C GLY A 275 -1.08 12.56 -8.56
N PHE A 276 -1.93 13.14 -9.40
CA PHE A 276 -3.18 13.76 -8.97
C PHE A 276 -4.21 12.72 -8.53
N SER A 277 -4.30 11.57 -9.21
CA SER A 277 -5.10 10.42 -8.79
C SER A 277 -4.74 9.98 -7.36
N LEU A 278 -3.45 9.79 -7.08
CA LEU A 278 -2.96 9.42 -5.74
C LEU A 278 -3.26 10.51 -4.69
N THR A 279 -3.26 11.78 -5.10
CA THR A 279 -3.64 12.89 -4.20
C THR A 279 -5.11 12.84 -3.83
N ILE A 280 -5.99 12.65 -4.81
CA ILE A 280 -7.43 12.52 -4.59
C ILE A 280 -7.71 11.28 -3.74
N GLU A 281 -7.07 10.16 -4.07
CA GLU A 281 -7.16 8.90 -3.37
C GLU A 281 -6.89 9.07 -1.86
N CYS A 282 -5.75 9.67 -1.51
CA CYS A 282 -5.36 9.85 -0.12
C CYS A 282 -6.14 10.97 0.58
N LEU A 283 -6.18 12.18 0.02
CA LEU A 283 -6.71 13.36 0.72
C LEU A 283 -8.23 13.45 0.73
N LEU A 284 -8.89 13.04 -0.36
CA LEU A 284 -10.33 13.17 -0.53
C LEU A 284 -11.05 11.84 -0.33
N GLY A 285 -10.43 10.72 -0.69
CA GLY A 285 -10.96 9.38 -0.46
C GLY A 285 -10.69 8.90 0.96
N GLU A 286 -9.43 8.62 1.28
CA GLU A 286 -9.04 7.89 2.49
C GLU A 286 -9.25 8.69 3.78
N VAL A 287 -8.76 9.93 3.83
CA VAL A 287 -8.80 10.77 5.05
C VAL A 287 -10.23 10.98 5.58
N PRO A 288 -11.21 11.44 4.79
CA PRO A 288 -12.58 11.63 5.30
C PRO A 288 -13.21 10.31 5.75
N PHE A 289 -12.94 9.22 5.03
CA PHE A 289 -13.50 7.91 5.36
C PHE A 289 -12.88 7.28 6.60
N PHE A 290 -11.65 7.58 6.97
CA PHE A 290 -11.10 7.16 8.26
C PHE A 290 -11.93 7.69 9.43
N TYR A 291 -12.38 8.95 9.37
CA TYR A 291 -13.27 9.52 10.38
C TYR A 291 -14.69 8.94 10.33
N LEU A 292 -15.23 8.71 9.14
CA LEU A 292 -16.60 8.21 8.96
C LEU A 292 -16.73 6.70 9.16
N SER A 293 -15.63 5.95 9.02
CA SER A 293 -15.61 4.48 9.07
C SER A 293 -16.18 3.94 10.37
N GLY A 294 -15.83 4.53 11.51
CA GLY A 294 -16.36 4.15 12.82
C GLY A 294 -17.88 4.27 12.90
N HIS A 295 -18.46 5.34 12.34
CA HIS A 295 -19.92 5.52 12.31
C HIS A 295 -20.60 4.45 11.44
N VAL A 296 -20.05 4.18 10.26
CA VAL A 296 -20.57 3.15 9.34
C VAL A 296 -20.49 1.77 10.00
N ILE A 297 -19.31 1.39 10.49
CA ILE A 297 -19.04 0.09 11.10
C ILE A 297 -19.91 -0.16 12.33
N ASN A 298 -20.12 0.85 13.18
CA ASN A 298 -20.98 0.74 14.36
C ASN A 298 -22.46 0.58 13.99
N ARG A 299 -22.90 1.18 12.88
CA ARG A 299 -24.30 1.12 12.44
C ARG A 299 -24.61 -0.16 11.65
N THR A 300 -23.71 -0.61 10.78
CA THR A 300 -23.97 -1.75 9.89
C THR A 300 -23.45 -3.07 10.45
N GLY A 301 -22.39 -3.02 11.26
CA GLY A 301 -21.57 -4.17 11.66
C GLY A 301 -20.33 -4.36 10.78
N HIS A 302 -19.39 -5.19 11.25
CA HIS A 302 -18.08 -5.35 10.61
C HIS A 302 -18.16 -6.20 9.32
N MET A 303 -18.91 -7.30 9.33
CA MET A 303 -19.06 -8.15 8.13
C MET A 303 -19.83 -7.47 7.00
N THR A 304 -20.83 -6.66 7.30
CA THR A 304 -21.55 -5.86 6.29
C THR A 304 -20.68 -4.74 5.73
N ALA A 305 -19.75 -4.18 6.52
CA ALA A 305 -18.77 -3.22 6.03
C ALA A 305 -17.85 -3.83 4.95
N PHE A 306 -17.43 -5.10 5.12
CA PHE A 306 -16.76 -5.86 4.05
C PHE A 306 -17.64 -6.02 2.79
N SER A 307 -18.94 -6.29 2.95
CA SER A 307 -19.88 -6.39 1.82
C SER A 307 -19.94 -5.10 1.02
N ILE A 308 -20.07 -3.97 1.72
CA ILE A 308 -20.13 -2.64 1.10
C ILE A 308 -18.82 -2.34 0.38
N SER A 309 -17.68 -2.62 1.01
CA SER A 309 -16.37 -2.43 0.38
C SER A 309 -16.21 -3.27 -0.89
N PHE A 310 -16.59 -4.56 -0.87
CA PHE A 310 -16.49 -5.42 -2.05
C PHE A 310 -17.42 -4.99 -3.19
N ALA A 311 -18.64 -4.54 -2.88
CA ALA A 311 -19.53 -3.96 -3.88
C ALA A 311 -18.90 -2.71 -4.52
N MET A 312 -18.26 -1.86 -3.71
CA MET A 312 -17.59 -0.65 -4.21
C MET A 312 -16.31 -0.96 -4.99
N TYR A 313 -15.56 -2.01 -4.61
CA TYR A 313 -14.45 -2.51 -5.42
C TYR A 313 -14.93 -2.98 -6.79
N ALA A 314 -16.01 -3.77 -6.83
CA ALA A 314 -16.62 -4.21 -8.09
C ALA A 314 -17.03 -3.02 -8.96
N LEU A 315 -17.71 -2.02 -8.39
CA LEU A 315 -18.06 -0.80 -9.11
C LEU A 315 -16.82 -0.05 -9.61
N ARG A 316 -15.81 0.14 -8.76
CA ARG A 316 -14.55 0.85 -9.10
C ARG A 316 -13.84 0.18 -10.28
N PHE A 317 -13.68 -1.15 -10.23
CA PHE A 317 -13.04 -1.92 -11.30
C PHE A 317 -13.85 -1.93 -12.60
N LEU A 318 -15.18 -2.04 -12.51
CA LEU A 318 -16.03 -1.96 -13.70
C LEU A 318 -16.01 -0.57 -14.32
N LEU A 319 -15.93 0.50 -13.52
CA LEU A 319 -15.75 1.86 -14.03
C LEU A 319 -14.41 2.00 -14.78
N TYR A 320 -13.29 1.48 -14.23
CA TYR A 320 -12.02 1.42 -14.97
C TYR A 320 -12.14 0.66 -16.29
N SER A 321 -12.97 -0.39 -16.38
CA SER A 321 -13.14 -1.09 -17.66
C SER A 321 -13.85 -0.27 -18.76
N VAL A 322 -14.55 0.80 -18.40
CA VAL A 322 -15.33 1.64 -19.35
C VAL A 322 -14.61 2.96 -19.67
N ILE A 323 -13.71 3.41 -18.78
CA ILE A 323 -12.94 4.63 -18.99
C ILE A 323 -12.05 4.50 -20.22
N ARG A 324 -12.10 5.54 -21.07
CA ARG A 324 -11.24 5.70 -22.24
C ARG A 324 -10.31 6.90 -22.09
N ASP A 325 -10.85 8.03 -21.61
CA ASP A 325 -10.04 9.22 -21.30
C ASP A 325 -9.48 9.10 -19.87
N PRO A 326 -8.13 9.12 -19.70
CA PRO A 326 -7.46 9.01 -18.40
C PRO A 326 -7.96 9.99 -17.32
N LEU A 327 -8.52 11.14 -17.69
CA LEU A 327 -9.03 12.10 -16.71
C LEU A 327 -10.23 11.58 -15.91
N TRP A 328 -11.02 10.66 -16.47
CA TRP A 328 -12.17 10.09 -15.76
C TRP A 328 -11.80 9.14 -14.63
N VAL A 329 -10.51 8.79 -14.52
CA VAL A 329 -9.99 8.06 -13.38
C VAL A 329 -10.08 8.89 -12.10
N LEU A 330 -9.87 10.21 -12.18
CA LEU A 330 -9.84 11.12 -11.04
C LEU A 330 -11.10 11.06 -10.13
N PRO A 331 -12.34 11.17 -10.66
CA PRO A 331 -13.53 11.04 -9.82
C PRO A 331 -13.71 9.62 -9.24
N VAL A 332 -13.20 8.59 -9.92
CA VAL A 332 -13.28 7.21 -9.45
C VAL A 332 -12.37 7.00 -8.23
N GLU A 333 -11.26 7.73 -8.13
CA GLU A 333 -10.35 7.66 -6.96
C GLU A 333 -11.01 8.07 -5.63
N LEU A 334 -12.08 8.88 -5.67
CA LEU A 334 -12.85 9.24 -4.46
C LEU A 334 -13.44 8.00 -3.77
N MET A 335 -13.65 6.91 -4.53
CA MET A 335 -14.17 5.65 -3.99
C MET A 335 -13.18 4.93 -3.09
N ASN A 336 -11.89 5.31 -3.08
CA ASN A 336 -10.85 4.60 -2.34
C ASN A 336 -11.13 4.50 -0.84
N GLY A 337 -11.70 5.55 -0.24
CA GLY A 337 -12.07 5.55 1.16
C GLY A 337 -13.07 4.44 1.53
N ILE A 338 -14.02 4.14 0.62
CA ILE A 338 -15.02 3.08 0.83
C ILE A 338 -14.46 1.70 0.45
N THR A 339 -13.60 1.63 -0.56
CA THR A 339 -12.99 0.36 -0.96
C THR A 339 -11.95 -0.08 0.08
N PHE A 340 -10.80 0.57 0.11
CA PHE A 340 -9.69 0.21 1.00
C PHE A 340 -9.98 0.63 2.43
N GLY A 341 -10.32 1.91 2.66
CA GLY A 341 -10.43 2.46 4.02
C GLY A 341 -11.46 1.74 4.90
N LEU A 342 -12.66 1.47 4.37
CA LEU A 342 -13.72 0.78 5.13
C LEU A 342 -13.38 -0.68 5.44
N SER A 343 -12.88 -1.45 4.46
CA SER A 343 -12.56 -2.87 4.68
C SER A 343 -11.37 -3.04 5.62
N TYR A 344 -10.36 -2.18 5.49
CA TYR A 344 -9.18 -2.20 6.35
C TYR A 344 -9.54 -1.86 7.81
N MET A 345 -10.27 -0.77 8.04
CA MET A 345 -10.71 -0.38 9.39
C MET A 345 -11.66 -1.39 10.01
N ALA A 346 -12.59 -1.95 9.23
CA ALA A 346 -13.47 -3.02 9.69
C ALA A 346 -12.68 -4.27 10.10
N GLY A 347 -11.62 -4.61 9.35
CA GLY A 347 -10.71 -5.70 9.65
C GLY A 347 -9.96 -5.51 10.97
N ILE A 348 -9.30 -4.36 11.16
CA ILE A 348 -8.57 -4.05 12.40
C ILE A 348 -9.51 -4.07 13.61
N SER A 349 -10.67 -3.40 13.52
CA SER A 349 -11.66 -3.35 14.58
C SER A 349 -12.23 -4.74 14.91
N TYR A 350 -12.48 -5.58 13.89
CA TYR A 350 -12.96 -6.94 14.11
C TYR A 350 -11.92 -7.83 14.76
N SER A 351 -10.66 -7.74 14.32
CA SER A 351 -9.54 -8.45 14.94
C SER A 351 -9.38 -8.10 16.41
N ALA A 352 -9.47 -6.82 16.77
CA ALA A 352 -9.43 -6.41 18.18
C ALA A 352 -10.61 -7.00 18.97
N LYS A 353 -11.82 -6.95 18.40
CA LYS A 353 -13.05 -7.37 19.07
C LYS A 353 -13.13 -8.89 19.34
N ILE A 354 -12.62 -9.71 18.43
CA ILE A 354 -12.67 -11.17 18.58
C ILE A 354 -11.45 -11.73 19.35
N ALA A 355 -10.45 -10.90 19.60
CA ALA A 355 -9.25 -11.33 20.28
C ALA A 355 -9.53 -11.60 21.77
N PRO A 356 -9.06 -12.73 22.31
CA PRO A 356 -8.96 -12.92 23.75
C PRO A 356 -8.15 -11.80 24.40
N ASN A 357 -8.52 -11.44 25.64
CA ASN A 357 -7.84 -10.40 26.42
C ASN A 357 -6.32 -10.58 26.39
N GLY A 358 -5.60 -9.56 25.94
CA GLY A 358 -4.14 -9.56 25.84
C GLY A 358 -3.56 -10.12 24.54
N THR A 359 -4.38 -10.56 23.58
CA THR A 359 -3.93 -11.11 22.28
C THR A 359 -4.34 -10.25 21.07
N GLU A 360 -4.88 -9.06 21.30
CA GLU A 360 -5.37 -8.14 20.25
C GLU A 360 -4.35 -7.89 19.14
N GLY A 361 -3.11 -7.56 19.52
CA GLY A 361 -2.02 -7.34 18.56
C GLY A 361 -1.70 -8.59 17.72
N THR A 362 -1.81 -9.78 18.30
CA THR A 362 -1.60 -11.06 17.59
C THR A 362 -2.67 -11.29 16.54
N VAL A 363 -3.94 -11.03 16.87
CA VAL A 363 -5.07 -11.22 15.95
C VAL A 363 -5.07 -10.15 14.85
N GLN A 364 -4.71 -8.91 15.17
CA GLN A 364 -4.47 -7.86 14.18
C GLN A 364 -3.29 -8.18 13.25
N GLY A 365 -2.23 -8.80 13.79
CA GLY A 365 -1.11 -9.30 13.00
C GLY A 365 -1.54 -10.39 12.02
N LEU A 366 -2.40 -11.31 12.44
CA LEU A 366 -2.93 -12.36 11.56
C LEU A 366 -3.83 -11.80 10.44
N PHE A 367 -4.66 -10.80 10.76
CA PHE A 367 -5.41 -10.05 9.74
C PHE A 367 -4.47 -9.35 8.74
N SER A 368 -3.45 -8.64 9.23
CA SER A 368 -2.50 -7.93 8.38
C SER A 368 -1.72 -8.88 7.47
N MET A 369 -1.36 -10.07 7.98
CA MET A 369 -0.73 -11.14 7.22
C MET A 369 -1.64 -11.67 6.11
N ALA A 370 -2.93 -11.87 6.39
CA ALA A 370 -3.89 -12.30 5.38
C ALA A 370 -4.17 -11.22 4.33
N PHE A 371 -4.32 -9.96 4.75
CA PHE A 371 -4.64 -8.84 3.88
C PHE A 371 -3.43 -8.37 3.05
N HIS A 372 -2.39 -7.83 3.70
CA HIS A 372 -1.22 -7.25 3.02
C HIS A 372 -0.15 -8.28 2.64
N GLY A 373 -0.06 -9.40 3.36
CA GLY A 373 0.87 -10.47 3.03
C GLY A 373 0.35 -11.32 1.89
N PHE A 374 -0.43 -12.35 2.22
CA PHE A 374 -0.90 -13.35 1.26
C PHE A 374 -1.88 -12.78 0.23
N GLY A 375 -2.87 -12.00 0.67
CA GLY A 375 -3.88 -11.41 -0.21
C GLY A 375 -3.26 -10.52 -1.28
N SER A 376 -2.46 -9.53 -0.87
CA SER A 376 -1.81 -8.64 -1.83
C SER A 376 -0.78 -9.34 -2.72
N SER A 377 -0.06 -10.35 -2.21
CA SER A 377 0.85 -11.16 -3.03
C SER A 377 0.09 -11.89 -4.14
N LEU A 378 -0.99 -12.59 -3.80
CA LEU A 378 -1.83 -13.28 -4.79
C LEU A 378 -2.49 -12.30 -5.77
N GLY A 379 -2.95 -11.15 -5.28
CA GLY A 379 -3.48 -10.10 -6.13
C GLY A 379 -2.48 -9.59 -7.16
N SER A 380 -1.21 -9.44 -6.77
CA SER A 380 -0.14 -8.98 -7.66
C SER A 380 0.18 -10.00 -8.76
N THR A 381 0.23 -11.30 -8.44
CA THR A 381 0.40 -12.37 -9.44
C THR A 381 -0.79 -12.45 -10.38
N ILE A 382 -2.04 -12.39 -9.86
CA ILE A 382 -3.25 -12.43 -10.71
C ILE A 382 -3.30 -11.20 -11.62
N ALA A 383 -2.94 -10.02 -11.09
CA ALA A 383 -2.88 -8.79 -11.87
C ALA A 383 -1.84 -8.89 -13.00
N GLY A 384 -0.63 -9.35 -12.72
CA GLY A 384 0.41 -9.56 -13.74
C GLY A 384 -0.04 -10.51 -14.85
N TYR A 385 -0.60 -11.66 -14.46
CA TYR A 385 -1.12 -12.64 -15.41
C TYR A 385 -2.22 -12.07 -16.30
N THR A 386 -3.25 -11.47 -15.69
CA THR A 386 -4.36 -10.92 -16.47
C THR A 386 -3.96 -9.73 -17.33
N PHE A 387 -3.04 -8.87 -16.88
CA PHE A 387 -2.54 -7.74 -17.68
C PHE A 387 -1.76 -8.23 -18.90
N SER A 388 -0.93 -9.27 -18.77
CA SER A 388 -0.19 -9.83 -19.90
C SER A 388 -1.07 -10.52 -20.94
N TYR A 389 -2.10 -11.27 -20.51
CA TYR A 389 -2.90 -12.06 -21.46
C TYR A 389 -4.18 -11.38 -21.95
N LEU A 390 -4.82 -10.55 -21.12
CA LEU A 390 -6.09 -9.88 -21.45
C LEU A 390 -5.90 -8.41 -21.83
N GLY A 391 -4.77 -7.81 -21.45
CA GLY A 391 -4.59 -6.36 -21.46
C GLY A 391 -5.24 -5.67 -20.26
N SER A 392 -4.81 -4.45 -19.94
CA SER A 392 -5.18 -3.75 -18.70
C SER A 392 -6.67 -3.45 -18.55
N VAL A 393 -7.35 -2.99 -19.62
CA VAL A 393 -8.80 -2.68 -19.59
C VAL A 393 -9.63 -3.94 -19.30
N MET A 394 -9.32 -5.06 -19.95
CA MET A 394 -10.03 -6.32 -19.76
C MET A 394 -9.66 -6.99 -18.44
N ALA A 395 -8.42 -6.82 -17.95
CA ALA A 395 -8.02 -7.25 -16.62
C ALA A 395 -8.87 -6.57 -15.53
N PHE A 396 -9.10 -5.26 -15.63
CA PHE A 396 -10.00 -4.55 -14.72
C PHE A 396 -11.46 -5.01 -14.83
N ARG A 397 -11.92 -5.33 -16.03
CA ARG A 397 -13.25 -5.93 -16.22
C ARG A 397 -13.37 -7.29 -15.54
N PHE A 398 -12.38 -8.15 -15.73
CA PHE A 398 -12.32 -9.49 -15.15
C PHE A 398 -12.34 -9.42 -13.62
N ILE A 399 -11.42 -8.66 -13.01
CA ILE A 399 -11.37 -8.54 -11.55
C ILE A 399 -12.61 -7.84 -10.98
N GLY A 400 -13.24 -6.93 -11.73
CA GLY A 400 -14.53 -6.34 -11.36
C GLY A 400 -15.66 -7.36 -11.26
N LEU A 401 -15.75 -8.30 -12.20
CA LEU A 401 -16.71 -9.41 -12.14
C LEU A 401 -16.39 -10.38 -11.00
N VAL A 402 -15.12 -10.67 -10.76
CA VAL A 402 -14.68 -11.50 -9.62
C VAL A 402 -15.03 -10.84 -8.29
N ALA A 403 -14.82 -9.53 -8.16
CA ALA A 403 -15.19 -8.74 -6.98
C ALA A 403 -16.71 -8.74 -6.77
N LEU A 404 -17.50 -8.62 -7.84
CA LEU A 404 -18.96 -8.72 -7.77
C LEU A 404 -19.41 -10.10 -7.29
N ALA A 405 -18.85 -11.18 -7.84
CA ALA A 405 -19.13 -12.55 -7.42
C ALA A 405 -18.75 -12.76 -5.94
N THR A 406 -17.58 -12.27 -5.52
CA THR A 406 -17.11 -12.35 -4.13
C THR A 406 -18.05 -11.58 -3.20
N CYS A 407 -18.51 -10.40 -3.60
CA CYS A 407 -19.51 -9.63 -2.86
C CYS A 407 -20.82 -10.42 -2.67
N ILE A 408 -21.35 -11.04 -3.73
CA ILE A 408 -22.59 -11.84 -3.66
C ILE A 408 -22.42 -13.03 -2.70
N VAL A 409 -21.31 -13.76 -2.81
CA VAL A 409 -21.02 -14.88 -1.91
C VAL A 409 -20.90 -14.39 -0.47
N GLN A 410 -20.18 -13.29 -0.24
CA GLN A 410 -19.93 -12.75 1.08
C GLN A 410 -21.22 -12.24 1.75
N VAL A 411 -22.11 -11.57 1.01
CA VAL A 411 -23.44 -11.17 1.47
C VAL A 411 -24.29 -12.38 1.82
N THR A 412 -24.27 -13.41 0.97
CA THR A 412 -25.04 -14.65 1.18
C THR A 412 -24.57 -15.38 2.45
N VAL A 413 -23.26 -15.55 2.63
CA VAL A 413 -22.68 -16.15 3.84
C VAL A 413 -23.02 -15.34 5.08
N ASN A 414 -22.90 -14.01 5.02
CA ASN A 414 -23.25 -13.12 6.13
C ASN A 414 -24.74 -13.24 6.51
N HIS A 415 -25.63 -13.36 5.52
CA HIS A 415 -27.06 -13.57 5.75
C HIS A 415 -27.33 -14.91 6.45
N PHE A 416 -26.74 -16.00 5.97
CA PHE A 416 -26.89 -17.33 6.58
C PHE A 416 -26.33 -17.39 8.01
N MET A 417 -25.16 -16.77 8.26
CA MET A 417 -24.58 -16.69 9.59
C MET A 417 -25.48 -15.95 10.57
N LYS A 418 -26.04 -14.80 10.17
CA LYS A 418 -26.99 -14.04 10.99
C LYS A 418 -28.25 -14.86 11.30
N ARG A 419 -28.80 -15.55 10.30
CA ARG A 419 -29.99 -16.40 10.47
C ARG A 419 -29.75 -17.55 11.44
N ASN A 420 -28.60 -18.23 11.34
CA ASN A 420 -28.27 -19.36 12.21
C ASN A 420 -27.91 -18.95 13.64
N SER A 421 -27.40 -17.73 13.86
CA SER A 421 -27.19 -17.20 15.22
C SER A 421 -28.48 -16.81 15.94
N ILE A 422 -29.58 -16.57 15.22
CA ILE A 422 -30.89 -16.24 15.80
C ILE A 422 -31.62 -17.52 16.26
N THR A 423 -31.33 -18.67 15.65
CA THR A 423 -31.90 -19.98 16.03
C THR A 423 -31.19 -20.67 17.21
N THR A 424 -30.16 -20.05 17.81
CA THR A 424 -29.41 -20.60 18.96
C THR A 424 -29.67 -19.87 20.28
N ILE A 425 -30.70 -19.02 20.34
CA ILE A 425 -31.27 -18.41 21.56
C ILE A 425 -32.67 -18.99 21.71
#